data_AF-A0A5E4GM56-F1
#
_entry.id   AF-A0A5E4GM56-F1
#
_cell.length_a   1.000
_cell.length_b   1.000
_cell.length_c   1.000
_cell.angle_alpha   90.00
_cell.angle_beta   90.00
_cell.angle_gamma   90.00
#
_symmetry.space_group_name_H-M   'P 1'
#
loop_
_entity.id
_entity.type
_entity.pdbx_description
1 polymer ?
#
loop_
_entity_poly.entity_id
_entity_poly.type
_entity_poly.pdbx_seq_one_letter_code
_entity_poly.pdbx_strand_id
1 'polypeptide(L)' 'LGITNGRDWVVISDKQKRLVPAIEIVLPTVGHKMCVRHLYNNFRASHIGLALKHILWAATRDTTLP' A
#
# COMPACT_ATOMS: atom_id res chain seq x y z
N LEU A 1 -4.85 18.73 7.67
CA LEU A 1 -3.70 18.23 6.88
C LEU A 1 -3.25 19.20 5.78
N GLY A 2 -4.08 20.17 5.34
CA GLY A 2 -3.65 21.14 4.32
C GLY A 2 -3.44 20.54 2.93
N ILE A 3 -3.89 19.29 2.72
CA ILE A 3 -3.83 18.60 1.43
C ILE A 3 -4.98 19.15 0.58
N THR A 4 -4.65 20.03 -0.36
CA THR A 4 -5.62 20.66 -1.28
C THR A 4 -5.74 19.92 -2.60
N ASN A 5 -4.68 19.21 -3.02
CA ASN A 5 -4.67 18.33 -4.19
C ASN A 5 -4.22 16.93 -3.77
N GLY A 6 -5.16 16.00 -3.55
CA GLY A 6 -4.83 14.62 -3.14
C GLY A 6 -4.05 13.83 -4.20
N ARG A 7 -4.11 14.22 -5.47
CA ARG A 7 -3.43 13.52 -6.56
C ARG A 7 -1.90 13.62 -6.50
N ASP A 8 -1.39 14.64 -5.81
CA ASP A 8 0.06 14.84 -5.63
C ASP A 8 0.61 14.00 -4.46
N TRP A 9 -0.26 13.28 -3.74
CA TRP A 9 0.07 12.58 -2.51
C TRP A 9 -0.25 11.09 -2.62
N VAL A 10 0.59 10.30 -1.93
CA VAL A 10 0.35 8.88 -1.72
C VAL A 10 0.53 8.58 -0.24
N VAL A 11 -0.52 8.02 0.38
CA VAL A 11 -0.46 7.53 1.76
C VAL A 11 0.06 6.10 1.74
N ILE A 12 1.10 5.84 2.52
CA ILE A 12 1.65 4.49 2.71
C ILE A 12 1.38 4.05 4.15
N SER A 13 0.70 2.92 4.33
CA SER A 13 0.38 2.40 5.67
C SER A 13 0.54 0.88 5.75
N ASP A 14 0.54 0.34 6.97
CA ASP A 14 0.40 -1.11 7.15
C ASP A 14 -1.00 -1.60 6.70
N LYS A 15 -1.13 -2.91 6.47
CA LYS A 15 -2.38 -3.58 6.11
C LYS A 15 -3.31 -3.64 7.32
N GLN A 16 -4.28 -2.74 7.35
CA GLN A 16 -5.31 -2.71 8.39
C GLN A 16 -6.71 -2.84 7.80
N LYS A 17 -7.51 -3.75 8.38
CA LYS A 17 -8.95 -3.88 8.06
C LYS A 17 -9.63 -2.60 8.53
N ARG A 18 -10.07 -1.74 7.60
CA ARG A 18 -10.77 -0.43 7.76
C ARG A 18 -9.94 0.83 7.49
N LEU A 19 -8.62 0.74 7.35
CA LEU A 19 -7.84 1.95 7.08
C LEU A 19 -8.06 2.49 5.66
N VAL A 20 -8.18 1.60 4.66
CA VAL A 20 -8.46 2.01 3.27
C VAL A 20 -9.79 2.76 3.16
N PRO A 21 -10.94 2.22 3.63
CA PRO A 21 -12.20 2.97 3.65
C PRO A 21 -12.11 4.30 4.41
N ALA A 22 -11.36 4.35 5.52
CA ALA A 22 -11.20 5.60 6.28
C ALA A 22 -10.42 6.66 5.48
N ILE A 23 -9.38 6.26 4.75
CA ILE A 23 -8.61 7.15 3.89
C ILE A 23 -9.47 7.64 2.72
N GLU A 24 -10.27 6.77 2.10
CA GLU A 24 -11.18 7.16 1.01
C GLU A 24 -12.24 8.18 1.48
N ILE A 25 -12.70 8.10 2.73
CA ILE A 25 -13.66 9.06 3.31
C ILE A 25 -12.98 10.41 3.59
N VAL A 26 -11.76 10.41 4.12
CA VAL A 26 -11.07 11.64 4.58
C VAL A 26 -10.29 12.33 3.45
N LEU A 27 -9.74 11.54 2.52
CA LEU A 27 -8.87 11.97 1.42
C LEU A 27 -9.24 11.20 0.13
N PRO A 28 -10.42 11.44 -0.46
CA PRO A 28 -10.97 10.61 -1.54
C PRO A 28 -10.12 10.58 -2.82
N THR A 29 -9.25 11.57 -3.02
CA THR A 29 -8.41 11.70 -4.21
C THR A 29 -6.96 11.29 -3.99
N VAL A 30 -6.59 10.88 -2.76
CA VAL A 30 -5.23 10.45 -2.45
C VAL A 30 -5.01 9.01 -2.86
N GLY A 31 -3.87 8.72 -3.49
CA GLY A 31 -3.46 7.34 -3.68
C GLY A 31 -3.17 6.68 -2.33
N HIS A 32 -3.60 5.44 -2.14
CA HIS A 32 -3.20 4.63 -1.00
C HIS A 32 -2.37 3.43 -1.45
N LYS A 33 -1.25 3.17 -0.76
CA LYS A 33 -0.42 1.98 -0.98
C LYS A 33 -0.16 1.27 0.34
N MET A 34 -0.16 -0.06 0.28
CA MET A 34 0.28 -0.88 1.41
C MET A 34 1.81 -0.78 1.54
N CYS A 35 2.29 -0.63 2.77
CA CYS A 35 3.71 -0.60 3.07
C CYS A 35 4.33 -1.96 2.76
N VAL A 36 5.13 -2.02 1.68
CA VAL A 36 5.78 -3.26 1.22
C VAL A 36 6.66 -3.88 2.29
N ARG A 37 7.29 -3.06 3.15
CA ARG A 37 8.11 -3.55 4.27
C ARG A 37 7.28 -4.39 5.24
N HIS A 38 6.15 -3.85 5.70
CA HIS A 38 5.27 -4.55 6.63
C HIS A 38 4.55 -5.73 5.95
N LEU A 39 4.12 -5.53 4.70
CA LEU A 39 3.52 -6.59 3.89
C LEU A 39 4.48 -7.79 3.74
N TYR A 40 5.77 -7.54 3.46
CA TYR A 40 6.78 -8.58 3.38
C TYR A 40 7.05 -9.24 4.74
N ASN A 41 7.13 -8.47 5.83
CA ASN A 41 7.32 -9.02 7.17
C ASN A 41 6.16 -9.96 7.58
N ASN A 42 4.92 -9.60 7.26
CA ASN A 42 3.76 -10.45 7.49
C ASN A 42 3.74 -11.66 6.54
N PHE A 43 4.09 -11.46 5.27
CA PHE A 43 4.08 -12.51 4.27
C PHE A 43 5.13 -13.60 4.56
N ARG A 44 6.35 -13.21 4.94
CA ARG A 44 7.46 -14.14 5.22
C ARG A 44 7.24 -15.01 6.46
N ALA A 45 6.28 -14.65 7.33
CA ALA A 45 5.92 -15.46 8.48
C ALA A 45 5.23 -16.78 8.06
N SER A 46 4.56 -16.79 6.91
CA SER A 46 3.86 -17.97 6.38
C SER A 46 4.42 -18.47 5.04
N HIS A 47 5.14 -17.63 4.31
CA HIS A 47 5.61 -17.93 2.96
C HIS A 47 7.08 -17.54 2.82
N ILE A 48 7.96 -18.54 2.89
CA ILE A 48 9.42 -18.36 2.84
C ILE A 48 9.90 -18.70 1.42
N GLY A 49 10.73 -17.84 0.84
CA GLY A 49 11.36 -18.11 -0.45
C GLY A 49 11.75 -16.85 -1.22
N LEU A 50 12.88 -16.91 -1.92
CA LEU A 50 13.40 -15.79 -2.72
C LEU A 50 12.47 -15.48 -3.91
N ALA A 51 11.94 -16.52 -4.56
CA ALA A 51 10.99 -16.36 -5.67
C ALA A 51 9.72 -15.61 -5.23
N LEU A 52 9.13 -15.99 -4.08
CA LEU A 52 7.95 -15.32 -3.56
C LEU A 52 8.23 -13.88 -3.12
N LYS A 53 9.43 -13.62 -2.55
CA LYS A 53 9.90 -12.26 -2.30
C LYS A 53 9.92 -11.45 -3.61
N HIS A 54 10.53 -11.96 -4.67
CA HIS A 54 10.61 -11.25 -5.96
C HIS A 54 9.22 -10.98 -6.55
N ILE A 55 8.31 -11.96 -6.50
CA ILE A 55 6.93 -11.79 -6.96
C ILE A 55 6.22 -10.69 -6.15
N LEU A 56 6.36 -10.68 -4.82
CA LEU A 56 5.79 -9.63 -3.97
C LEU A 56 6.35 -8.24 -4.34
N TRP A 57 7.66 -8.13 -4.56
CA TRP A 57 8.28 -6.86 -4.97
C TRP A 57 7.84 -6.40 -6.36
N ALA A 58 7.60 -7.32 -7.30
CA ALA A 58 7.07 -6.98 -8.61
C ALA A 58 5.63 -6.46 -8.49
N ALA A 59 4.76 -7.18 -7.78
CA ALA A 59 3.36 -6.79 -7.60
C ALA A 59 3.19 -5.43 -6.87
N THR A 60 4.12 -5.07 -5.98
CA THR A 60 4.04 -3.81 -5.23
C THR A 60 4.62 -2.60 -5.95
N ARG A 61 5.41 -2.80 -7.01
CA ARG A 61 5.88 -1.74 -7.88
C ARG A 61 4.87 -1.37 -8.94
N ASP A 62 3.96 -2.29 -9.26
CA ASP A 62 2.91 -2.04 -10.21
C ASP A 62 2.04 -0.87 -9.72
N THR A 63 1.84 0.08 -10.60
CA THR A 63 0.94 1.20 -10.39
C THR A 63 -0.22 0.99 -11.33
N THR A 64 -1.40 0.68 -10.78
CA THR A 64 -2.64 0.91 -11.52
C THR A 64 -2.66 2.38 -11.90
N LEU A 65 -2.43 2.64 -13.19
CA LEU A 65 -2.61 3.97 -13.76
C LEU A 65 -4.04 4.42 -13.43
N PRO A 66 -4.23 5.67 -12.97
CA PRO A 66 -5.57 6.21 -12.74
C PRO A 66 -6.40 6.23 -14.03
#